data_AF-A0A0F7S8W6-F1
#
_entry.id   AF-A0A0F7S8W6-F1
#
_cell.length_a   1.000
_cell.length_b   1.000
_cell.length_c   1.000
_cell.angle_alpha   90.00
_cell.angle_beta   90.00
_cell.angle_gamma   90.00
#
_symmetry.space_group_name_H-M   'P 1'
#
loop_
_entity.id
_entity.type
_entity.pdbx_description
1 polymer ?
#
loop_
_entity_poly.entity_id
_entity_poly.type
_entity_poly.pdbx_seq_one_letter_code
_entity_poly.pdbx_strand_id
1 'polypeptide(L)'
;MWQRTALYWLGLLSTLLVCSAMDGQDESWREYRHFPAPSHADSSNIKPRPFGLPIPGHEPESWESMAVEPRFSASGSGSAISRPFPGTIPPSAGRSSHPNTKRQRLYEPADDPFTEVDNNGQVVRQVKQFFMDNHQRYGPFTIGLDKFENKRYPLDVPLLQNTWSFGSFIPTDFETFAYQADKSPFHGVFYRPHPEVLEYIRKTLDDSLRRYHWTPEVINPRDSESAKEAEFLWPPVHLHRNVENQLSMIYDVRHRFNQGVKEAIKRHPAGRSVWTMQLGHPGILSFRKILMVRVRSDWYTTVMTLSPRSEFWLFYEGLLDLQSGNIPRMNLLGGMFLPKGAVDYLMHDGIARPSVHTVTNIL
;
A
#
# COMPACT_ATOMS: atom_id res chain seq x y z
N MET A 1 -43.62 -58.69 7.85
CA MET A 1 -42.74 -57.61 8.38
C MET A 1 -41.60 -57.26 7.42
N TRP A 2 -40.81 -58.23 6.94
CA TRP A 2 -39.57 -58.01 6.16
C TRP A 2 -39.65 -56.98 5.00
N GLN A 3 -40.73 -56.98 4.21
CA GLN A 3 -40.90 -56.04 3.08
C GLN A 3 -40.93 -54.56 3.47
N ARG A 4 -41.39 -54.21 4.67
CA ARG A 4 -41.37 -52.80 5.13
C ARG A 4 -39.95 -52.33 5.41
N THR A 5 -39.10 -53.19 5.95
CA THR A 5 -37.69 -52.85 6.25
C THR A 5 -36.90 -52.59 4.97
N ALA A 6 -37.12 -53.38 3.92
CA ALA A 6 -36.44 -53.21 2.62
C ALA A 6 -36.74 -51.86 1.96
N LEU A 7 -37.98 -51.37 2.03
CA LEU A 7 -38.38 -50.08 1.49
C LEU A 7 -37.73 -48.89 2.22
N TYR A 8 -37.56 -48.98 3.55
CA TYR A 8 -36.83 -47.95 4.31
C TYR A 8 -35.34 -47.87 3.93
N TRP A 9 -34.68 -49.01 3.72
CA TRP A 9 -33.28 -49.03 3.28
C TRP A 9 -33.08 -48.50 1.86
N LEU A 10 -34.00 -48.80 0.93
CA LEU A 10 -33.96 -48.24 -0.44
C LEU A 10 -34.17 -46.72 -0.47
N GLY A 11 -35.05 -46.19 0.39
CA GLY A 11 -35.26 -44.74 0.52
C GLY A 11 -34.03 -44.01 1.10
N LEU A 12 -33.32 -44.63 2.04
CA LEU A 12 -32.13 -44.03 2.65
C LEU A 12 -30.91 -44.06 1.70
N LEU A 13 -30.80 -45.10 0.88
CA LEU A 13 -29.79 -45.20 -0.19
C LEU A 13 -30.03 -44.20 -1.32
N SER A 14 -31.28 -43.91 -1.71
CA SER A 14 -31.55 -42.91 -2.76
C SER A 14 -31.19 -41.49 -2.31
N THR A 15 -31.43 -41.13 -1.04
CA THR A 15 -31.01 -39.83 -0.51
C THR A 15 -29.48 -39.68 -0.45
N LEU A 16 -28.73 -40.74 -0.15
CA LEU A 16 -27.26 -40.69 -0.13
C LEU A 16 -26.66 -40.59 -1.54
N LEU A 17 -27.29 -41.20 -2.55
CA LEU A 17 -26.85 -41.07 -3.94
C LEU A 17 -27.15 -39.70 -4.55
N VAL A 18 -28.28 -39.07 -4.21
CA VAL A 18 -28.61 -37.70 -4.69
C VAL A 18 -27.66 -36.65 -4.10
N CYS A 19 -27.22 -36.81 -2.85
CA CYS A 19 -26.22 -35.91 -2.25
C CYS A 19 -24.80 -36.08 -2.80
N SER A 20 -24.49 -37.17 -3.51
CA SER A 20 -23.15 -37.44 -4.05
C SER A 20 -23.00 -37.10 -5.54
N ALA A 21 -24.02 -36.52 -6.17
CA ALA A 21 -24.07 -36.21 -7.61
C ALA A 21 -24.00 -34.71 -7.94
N MET A 22 -23.74 -33.85 -6.95
CA MET A 22 -23.55 -32.40 -7.16
C MET A 22 -22.09 -31.90 -7.04
N ASP A 23 -21.12 -32.77 -6.74
CA ASP A 23 -19.67 -32.48 -6.88
C ASP A 23 -19.17 -32.77 -8.31
N GLY A 24 -19.98 -32.35 -9.31
CA GLY A 24 -19.72 -32.57 -10.73
C GLY A 24 -19.06 -31.36 -11.38
N GLN A 25 -17.72 -31.31 -11.33
CA GLN A 25 -16.83 -30.58 -12.24
C GLN A 25 -17.32 -29.24 -12.80
N ASP A 26 -16.99 -28.16 -12.10
CA ASP A 26 -16.59 -26.92 -12.78
C ASP A 26 -15.29 -26.39 -12.15
N GLU A 27 -14.22 -27.20 -12.25
CA GLU A 27 -12.84 -26.76 -12.03
C GLU A 27 -12.36 -25.83 -13.17
N SER A 28 -13.17 -24.82 -13.49
CA SER A 28 -12.63 -23.58 -14.04
C SER A 28 -11.87 -22.86 -12.93
N TRP A 29 -10.67 -23.38 -12.63
CA TRP A 29 -9.61 -22.59 -12.02
C TRP A 29 -9.49 -21.34 -12.87
N ARG A 30 -10.06 -20.23 -12.39
CA ARG A 30 -9.91 -18.92 -13.01
C ARG A 30 -8.43 -18.62 -12.94
N GLU A 31 -7.76 -18.89 -14.04
CA GLU A 31 -6.38 -18.57 -14.32
C GLU A 31 -6.11 -17.21 -13.68
N TYR A 32 -5.32 -17.21 -12.59
CA TYR A 32 -5.07 -16.01 -11.81
C TYR A 32 -4.20 -15.10 -12.68
N ARG A 33 -4.87 -14.34 -13.55
CA ARG A 33 -4.22 -13.39 -14.44
C ARG A 33 -3.48 -12.43 -13.54
N HIS A 34 -2.16 -12.48 -13.66
CA HIS A 34 -1.29 -11.55 -12.98
C HIS A 34 -1.83 -10.16 -13.23
N PHE A 35 -2.02 -9.41 -12.13
CA PHE A 35 -2.15 -7.98 -12.22
C PHE A 35 -1.04 -7.45 -13.14
N PRO A 36 -1.31 -6.50 -14.04
CA PRO A 36 -0.26 -5.84 -14.79
C PRO A 36 0.69 -5.20 -13.78
N ALA A 37 1.83 -5.86 -13.55
CA ALA A 37 2.97 -5.19 -12.95
C ALA A 37 3.39 -4.07 -13.92
N PRO A 38 3.91 -2.94 -13.43
CA PRO A 38 4.59 -2.00 -14.31
C PRO A 38 5.65 -2.76 -15.09
N SER A 39 5.59 -2.66 -16.43
CA SER A 39 6.41 -3.43 -17.36
C SER A 39 7.86 -2.93 -17.36
N HIS A 40 8.56 -3.16 -16.26
CA HIS A 40 10.01 -3.08 -16.19
C HIS A 40 10.56 -4.32 -16.89
N ALA A 41 11.24 -4.09 -18.02
CA ALA A 41 11.70 -5.12 -18.93
C ALA A 41 12.51 -6.22 -18.24
N ASP A 42 12.43 -7.43 -18.80
CA ASP A 42 13.29 -8.57 -18.46
C ASP A 42 14.75 -8.14 -18.31
N SER A 43 15.27 -8.21 -17.08
CA SER A 43 16.64 -7.82 -16.75
C SER A 43 17.46 -8.97 -16.16
N SER A 44 17.24 -10.19 -16.68
CA SER A 44 18.27 -11.21 -16.58
C SER A 44 19.48 -10.78 -17.43
N ASN A 45 20.61 -10.49 -16.77
CA ASN A 45 21.88 -10.02 -17.34
C ASN A 45 22.05 -8.52 -17.68
N ILE A 46 21.50 -7.60 -16.88
CA ILE A 46 21.98 -6.20 -16.86
C ILE A 46 22.91 -5.98 -15.66
N LYS A 47 24.23 -5.91 -15.92
CA LYS A 47 25.16 -5.27 -14.96
C LYS A 47 24.69 -3.82 -14.75
N PRO A 48 24.63 -3.29 -13.51
CA PRO A 48 24.23 -1.91 -13.29
C PRO A 48 25.17 -0.98 -14.06
N ARG A 49 24.66 -0.31 -15.08
CA ARG A 49 25.38 0.77 -15.75
C ARG A 49 25.37 1.98 -14.82
N PRO A 50 26.50 2.67 -14.59
CA PRO A 50 26.46 3.99 -13.99
C PRO A 50 25.65 4.93 -14.90
N PHE A 51 24.89 5.84 -14.29
CA PHE A 51 23.96 6.72 -14.98
C PHE A 51 24.66 7.57 -16.05
N GLY A 52 24.37 7.29 -17.32
CA GLY A 52 24.69 8.19 -18.43
C GLY A 52 23.52 9.12 -18.69
N LEU A 53 23.72 10.42 -18.46
CA LEU A 53 22.75 11.46 -18.86
C LEU A 53 22.69 11.56 -20.40
N PRO A 54 21.55 11.97 -20.98
CA PRO A 54 21.49 12.35 -22.38
C PRO A 54 22.36 13.59 -22.64
N ILE A 55 23.05 13.60 -23.78
CA ILE A 55 23.90 14.71 -24.23
C ILE A 55 22.98 15.89 -24.63
N PRO A 56 23.21 17.13 -24.15
CA PRO A 56 22.48 18.29 -24.64
C PRO A 56 22.88 18.59 -26.09
N GLY A 57 21.91 18.64 -27.02
CA GLY A 57 22.18 19.03 -28.41
C GLY A 57 21.29 18.43 -29.51
N HIS A 58 20.34 17.54 -29.20
CA HIS A 58 19.36 17.05 -30.18
C HIS A 58 17.93 17.42 -29.77
N GLU A 59 17.37 18.41 -30.44
CA GLU A 59 15.92 18.57 -30.55
C GLU A 59 15.40 17.58 -31.62
N PRO A 60 14.37 16.76 -31.32
CA PRO A 60 13.62 16.05 -32.35
C PRO A 60 12.58 16.99 -32.98
N GLU A 61 12.59 17.07 -34.30
CA GLU A 61 11.71 17.95 -35.09
C GLU A 61 10.22 17.56 -35.01
N SER A 62 9.36 18.57 -35.12
CA SER A 62 7.96 18.52 -35.58
C SER A 62 7.03 17.39 -35.09
N TRP A 63 6.11 17.73 -34.18
CA TRP A 63 4.85 17.00 -33.97
C TRP A 63 3.63 17.61 -34.73
N GLU A 64 3.87 18.61 -35.58
CA GLU A 64 2.85 19.22 -36.43
C GLU A 64 2.66 18.45 -37.75
N SER A 65 1.96 17.31 -37.73
CA SER A 65 1.41 16.69 -38.98
C SER A 65 0.39 15.55 -38.79
N MET A 66 -0.49 15.61 -37.79
CA MET A 66 -1.74 14.80 -37.80
C MET A 66 -2.96 15.58 -37.29
N ALA A 67 -3.44 16.52 -38.10
CA ALA A 67 -4.79 17.10 -37.96
C ALA A 67 -5.50 16.99 -39.32
N VAL A 68 -6.45 16.07 -39.43
CA VAL A 68 -7.31 15.91 -40.61
C VAL A 68 -8.56 16.77 -40.40
N GLU A 69 -8.70 17.85 -41.19
CA GLU A 69 -9.95 18.61 -41.29
C GLU A 69 -11.08 17.74 -41.88
N PRO A 70 -12.33 18.09 -41.56
CA PRO A 70 -13.25 18.42 -42.64
C PRO A 70 -13.89 19.81 -42.48
N ARG A 71 -13.85 20.60 -43.56
CA ARG A 71 -14.65 21.83 -43.77
C ARG A 71 -16.08 21.42 -44.21
N PHE A 72 -17.18 22.12 -43.92
CA PHE A 72 -17.64 23.46 -44.34
C PHE A 72 -19.04 23.72 -43.68
N SER A 73 -19.71 24.90 -43.66
CA SER A 73 -19.42 26.29 -44.07
C SER A 73 -20.44 27.28 -43.45
N ALA A 74 -19.98 28.47 -43.03
CA ALA A 74 -20.73 29.74 -42.90
C ALA A 74 -21.92 29.79 -41.89
N SER A 75 -22.39 30.93 -41.36
CA SER A 75 -22.18 32.37 -41.68
C SER A 75 -22.50 33.30 -40.48
N GLY A 76 -22.19 34.61 -40.57
CA GLY A 76 -22.61 35.67 -39.63
C GLY A 76 -21.47 36.16 -38.70
N SER A 77 -20.79 37.30 -38.90
CA SER A 77 -21.20 38.71 -39.08
C SER A 77 -21.59 39.42 -37.78
N GLY A 78 -20.78 40.41 -37.33
CA GLY A 78 -21.08 41.25 -36.16
C GLY A 78 -19.91 42.09 -35.61
N SER A 79 -19.80 43.34 -36.07
CA SER A 79 -18.93 44.45 -35.59
C SER A 79 -18.79 44.55 -34.06
N ALA A 80 -17.59 44.72 -33.47
CA ALA A 80 -16.72 45.91 -33.41
C ALA A 80 -17.26 47.11 -32.58
N ILE A 81 -16.67 47.33 -31.39
CA ILE A 81 -16.64 48.59 -30.63
C ILE A 81 -15.21 48.78 -30.08
N SER A 82 -14.73 50.02 -29.97
CA SER A 82 -13.32 50.35 -29.68
C SER A 82 -13.13 51.38 -28.55
N ARG A 83 -11.91 51.40 -27.98
CA ARG A 83 -11.26 52.48 -27.19
C ARG A 83 -11.71 52.66 -25.72
N PRO A 84 -10.90 53.32 -24.83
CA PRO A 84 -9.46 53.65 -24.92
C PRO A 84 -8.61 53.27 -23.67
N PHE A 85 -7.27 53.23 -23.84
CA PHE A 85 -6.26 53.52 -22.79
C PHE A 85 -5.97 55.05 -22.80
N PRO A 86 -5.54 55.73 -21.70
CA PRO A 86 -4.33 55.35 -20.94
C PRO A 86 -4.31 55.64 -19.42
N GLY A 87 -3.30 55.09 -18.73
CA GLY A 87 -3.00 55.39 -17.31
C GLY A 87 -1.60 54.92 -16.91
N THR A 88 -0.63 55.83 -16.95
CA THR A 88 0.79 55.52 -16.69
C THR A 88 1.08 55.43 -15.19
N ILE A 89 1.64 54.32 -14.71
CA ILE A 89 2.15 54.17 -13.34
C ILE A 89 3.63 53.72 -13.42
N PRO A 90 4.56 54.37 -12.70
CA PRO A 90 5.98 54.09 -12.82
C PRO A 90 6.41 52.78 -12.11
N PRO A 91 7.51 52.14 -12.54
CA PRO A 91 8.01 50.92 -11.91
C PRO A 91 8.72 51.23 -10.59
N SER A 92 7.99 51.20 -9.47
CA SER A 92 8.60 51.21 -8.14
C SER A 92 9.29 49.88 -7.88
N ALA A 93 10.61 49.94 -7.63
CA ALA A 93 11.48 48.79 -7.42
C ALA A 93 11.24 48.10 -6.07
N GLY A 94 10.10 47.44 -5.93
CA GLY A 94 9.80 46.50 -4.84
C GLY A 94 10.49 45.16 -5.08
N ARG A 95 11.83 45.13 -4.99
CA ARG A 95 12.60 43.88 -5.06
C ARG A 95 12.39 43.10 -3.75
N SER A 96 11.22 42.47 -3.62
CA SER A 96 11.00 41.44 -2.61
C SER A 96 11.96 40.30 -2.91
N SER A 97 13.11 40.31 -2.25
CA SER A 97 13.99 39.17 -2.14
C SER A 97 13.27 38.09 -1.35
N HIS A 98 12.36 37.39 -2.03
CA HIS A 98 11.99 36.03 -1.62
C HIS A 98 13.31 35.27 -1.47
N PRO A 99 13.57 34.65 -0.30
CA PRO A 99 14.69 33.75 -0.19
C PRO A 99 14.48 32.71 -1.29
N ASN A 100 15.48 32.59 -2.15
CA ASN A 100 15.44 31.70 -3.29
C ASN A 100 15.52 30.27 -2.74
N THR A 101 14.37 29.75 -2.29
CA THR A 101 14.19 28.39 -1.84
C THR A 101 14.41 27.52 -3.06
N LYS A 102 15.69 27.20 -3.29
CA LYS A 102 16.10 26.02 -4.06
C LYS A 102 15.11 24.95 -3.70
N ARG A 103 14.29 24.55 -4.68
CA ARG A 103 13.38 23.44 -4.50
C ARG A 103 14.27 22.25 -4.18
N GLN A 104 14.36 21.86 -2.92
CA GLN A 104 14.94 20.59 -2.50
C GLN A 104 14.02 19.50 -3.02
N ARG A 105 14.08 19.30 -4.34
CA ARG A 105 13.84 18.01 -4.95
C ARG A 105 14.80 17.08 -4.23
N LEU A 106 14.27 16.04 -3.59
CA LEU A 106 15.04 14.98 -2.93
C LEU A 106 15.94 14.18 -3.92
N TYR A 107 16.02 14.65 -5.18
CA TYR A 107 16.45 13.93 -6.37
C TYR A 107 17.49 14.72 -7.19
N GLU A 108 18.01 15.85 -6.69
CA GLU A 108 19.23 16.43 -7.26
C GLU A 108 20.46 15.62 -6.76
N PRO A 109 21.39 15.16 -7.63
CA PRO A 109 22.31 14.05 -7.29
C PRO A 109 23.48 14.34 -6.33
N ALA A 110 23.38 15.36 -5.46
CA ALA A 110 24.55 15.95 -4.77
C ALA A 110 24.55 15.88 -3.24
N ASP A 111 23.40 15.82 -2.57
CA ASP A 111 23.32 15.88 -1.10
C ASP A 111 22.97 14.52 -0.48
N ASP A 112 23.69 14.11 0.57
CA ASP A 112 23.31 12.96 1.42
C ASP A 112 21.84 13.15 1.89
N PRO A 113 20.91 12.21 1.63
CA PRO A 113 19.51 12.35 2.04
C PRO A 113 19.30 12.30 3.56
N PHE A 114 20.36 12.03 4.33
CA PHE A 114 20.31 11.85 5.77
C PHE A 114 20.96 12.99 6.57
N THR A 115 20.54 13.11 7.82
CA THR A 115 21.17 13.95 8.86
C THR A 115 21.39 13.14 10.12
N GLU A 116 22.39 13.50 10.90
CA GLU A 116 22.58 13.01 12.27
C GLU A 116 22.08 14.05 13.25
N VAL A 117 21.32 13.62 14.26
CA VAL A 117 20.72 14.46 15.29
C VAL A 117 21.01 13.83 16.64
N ASP A 118 21.54 14.62 17.58
CA ASP A 118 21.69 14.19 18.97
C ASP A 118 20.31 14.20 19.65
N ASN A 119 19.90 13.03 20.16
CA ASN A 119 18.70 12.84 20.95
C ASN A 119 19.10 12.29 22.32
N ASN A 120 19.25 13.19 23.30
CA ASN A 120 19.61 12.89 24.69
C ASN A 120 20.96 12.15 24.86
N GLY A 121 21.98 12.52 24.08
CA GLY A 121 23.31 11.91 24.09
C GLY A 121 23.44 10.71 23.15
N GLN A 122 22.38 10.34 22.43
CA GLN A 122 22.41 9.32 21.38
C GLN A 122 22.32 9.99 20.01
N VAL A 123 23.36 9.80 19.18
CA VAL A 123 23.31 10.20 17.76
C VAL A 123 22.35 9.28 17.01
N VAL A 124 21.28 9.86 16.47
CA VAL A 124 20.26 9.16 15.68
C VAL A 124 20.30 9.69 14.25
N ARG A 125 20.36 8.80 13.27
CA ARG A 125 20.28 9.18 11.85
C ARG A 125 18.81 9.36 11.45
N GLN A 126 18.54 10.37 10.65
CA GLN A 126 17.22 10.71 10.13
C GLN A 126 17.28 10.93 8.62
N VAL A 127 16.18 10.65 7.91
CA VAL A 127 15.94 11.20 6.57
C VAL A 127 15.62 12.67 6.72
N LYS A 128 16.27 13.53 5.94
CA LYS A 128 16.00 14.97 5.88
C LYS A 128 14.53 15.24 5.56
N GLN A 129 14.02 16.40 5.99
CA GLN A 129 12.70 16.88 5.57
C GLN A 129 12.71 17.22 4.08
N PHE A 130 11.63 16.90 3.36
CA PHE A 130 11.51 17.18 1.91
C PHE A 130 10.07 17.47 1.49
N PHE A 131 9.92 17.89 0.23
CA PHE A 131 8.61 18.10 -0.41
C PHE A 131 8.45 17.13 -1.57
N MET A 132 7.25 16.55 -1.72
CA MET A 132 6.86 15.80 -2.90
C MET A 132 6.17 16.69 -3.94
N ASP A 133 5.89 16.15 -5.12
CA ASP A 133 5.21 16.85 -6.22
C ASP A 133 3.80 17.36 -5.86
N ASN A 134 3.16 16.76 -4.83
CA ASN A 134 1.91 17.27 -4.26
C ASN A 134 2.08 18.51 -3.34
N HIS A 135 3.29 19.10 -3.31
CA HIS A 135 3.69 20.22 -2.44
C HIS A 135 3.57 19.97 -0.93
N GLN A 136 3.32 18.72 -0.52
CA GLN A 136 3.26 18.35 0.89
C GLN A 136 4.66 18.12 1.45
N ARG A 137 4.87 18.59 2.68
CA ARG A 137 6.10 18.40 3.45
C ARG A 137 6.08 17.05 4.15
N TYR A 138 7.19 16.32 4.08
CA TYR A 138 7.38 15.01 4.69
C TYR A 138 8.69 14.93 5.46
N GLY A 139 8.71 14.15 6.53
CA GLY A 139 9.85 14.04 7.43
C GLY A 139 10.08 15.30 8.28
N PRO A 140 11.18 15.36 9.05
CA PRO A 140 12.27 14.38 9.06
C PRO A 140 11.82 13.02 9.60
N PHE A 141 12.34 11.93 9.05
CA PHE A 141 11.96 10.57 9.45
C PHE A 141 13.08 9.87 10.19
N THR A 142 12.77 9.16 11.26
CA THR A 142 13.77 8.51 12.11
C THR A 142 14.21 7.17 11.53
N ILE A 143 15.52 6.91 11.53
CA ILE A 143 16.13 5.64 11.12
C ILE A 143 16.63 4.91 12.37
N GLY A 144 16.46 3.59 12.42
CA GLY A 144 16.86 2.75 13.56
C GLY A 144 15.77 2.51 14.62
N LEU A 145 14.54 2.96 14.39
CA LEU A 145 13.40 2.60 15.23
C LEU A 145 13.00 1.13 15.07
N ASP A 146 12.39 0.56 16.10
CA ASP A 146 11.83 -0.79 16.13
C ASP A 146 10.29 -0.83 16.01
N LYS A 147 9.67 0.35 15.87
CA LYS A 147 8.24 0.60 15.73
C LYS A 147 7.96 1.60 14.60
N PHE A 148 6.73 1.61 14.08
CA PHE A 148 6.26 2.65 13.17
C PHE A 148 6.31 4.03 13.85
N GLU A 149 6.93 5.01 13.19
CA GLU A 149 6.88 6.39 13.64
C GLU A 149 5.54 7.00 13.25
N ASN A 150 4.90 7.76 14.15
CA ASN A 150 3.61 8.41 13.90
C ASN A 150 3.67 9.59 12.90
N LYS A 151 4.44 9.45 11.83
CA LYS A 151 4.54 10.43 10.73
C LYS A 151 4.01 9.78 9.46
N ARG A 152 3.35 10.59 8.62
CA ARG A 152 2.78 10.12 7.36
C ARG A 152 3.86 9.55 6.43
N TYR A 153 3.68 8.30 6.02
CA TYR A 153 4.50 7.64 5.01
C TYR A 153 4.22 8.26 3.62
N PRO A 154 5.25 8.77 2.93
CA PRO A 154 5.11 9.13 1.51
C PRO A 154 5.18 7.83 0.70
N LEU A 155 4.17 7.57 -0.13
CA LEU A 155 4.01 6.23 -0.73
C LEU A 155 5.10 5.88 -1.76
N ASP A 156 5.64 6.89 -2.44
CA ASP A 156 6.63 6.77 -3.53
C ASP A 156 7.94 7.50 -3.16
N VAL A 157 8.74 6.88 -2.28
CA VAL A 157 10.05 7.40 -1.85
C VAL A 157 11.19 6.54 -2.40
N PRO A 158 12.07 7.07 -3.25
CA PRO A 158 13.20 6.33 -3.82
C PRO A 158 14.14 5.64 -2.84
N LEU A 159 14.26 6.14 -1.60
CA LEU A 159 15.05 5.51 -0.51
C LEU A 159 14.57 4.10 -0.13
N LEU A 160 13.37 3.69 -0.57
CA LEU A 160 12.78 2.37 -0.34
C LEU A 160 12.62 1.54 -1.63
N GLN A 161 13.08 2.01 -2.79
CA GLN A 161 12.92 1.31 -4.07
C GLN A 161 13.43 -0.13 -4.05
N ASN A 162 14.52 -0.41 -3.34
CA ASN A 162 15.02 -1.79 -3.21
C ASN A 162 14.01 -2.74 -2.55
N THR A 163 13.17 -2.23 -1.64
CA THR A 163 12.13 -3.03 -0.98
C THR A 163 10.99 -3.41 -1.94
N TRP A 164 10.73 -2.58 -2.97
CA TRP A 164 9.61 -2.73 -3.89
C TRP A 164 9.82 -3.83 -4.93
N SER A 165 11.08 -4.17 -5.24
CA SER A 165 11.42 -5.18 -6.26
C SER A 165 10.81 -6.55 -5.95
N PHE A 166 9.97 -7.07 -6.86
CA PHE A 166 9.25 -8.34 -6.65
C PHE A 166 10.12 -9.58 -6.81
N GLY A 167 11.15 -9.57 -7.65
CA GLY A 167 11.99 -10.74 -7.91
C GLY A 167 11.15 -11.96 -8.31
N SER A 168 11.27 -13.05 -7.55
CA SER A 168 10.51 -14.30 -7.72
C SER A 168 9.18 -14.37 -6.97
N PHE A 169 8.68 -13.27 -6.42
CA PHE A 169 7.46 -13.29 -5.62
C PHE A 169 6.24 -12.85 -6.43
N ILE A 170 5.13 -13.59 -6.33
CA ILE A 170 3.86 -13.25 -6.99
C ILE A 170 2.76 -13.02 -5.95
N PRO A 171 2.03 -11.88 -5.98
CA PRO A 171 0.82 -11.66 -5.19
C PRO A 171 -0.21 -12.77 -5.39
N THR A 172 -0.78 -13.27 -4.30
CA THR A 172 -1.74 -14.38 -4.30
C THR A 172 -2.75 -14.23 -3.18
N ASP A 173 -3.81 -15.04 -3.26
CA ASP A 173 -4.80 -15.14 -2.21
C ASP A 173 -4.26 -15.92 -1.00
N PHE A 174 -3.96 -15.21 0.10
CA PHE A 174 -3.51 -15.84 1.35
C PHE A 174 -4.54 -16.80 1.97
N GLU A 175 -5.82 -16.72 1.57
CA GLU A 175 -6.86 -17.66 2.00
C GLU A 175 -6.76 -19.01 1.26
N THR A 176 -5.96 -19.12 0.19
CA THR A 176 -5.68 -20.42 -0.46
C THR A 176 -4.52 -21.18 0.20
N PHE A 177 -3.88 -20.60 1.21
CA PHE A 177 -2.74 -21.22 1.90
C PHE A 177 -3.19 -22.39 2.78
N ALA A 178 -3.05 -23.60 2.26
CA ALA A 178 -3.23 -24.83 3.02
C ALA A 178 -2.17 -24.96 4.12
N TYR A 179 -2.60 -25.38 5.32
CA TYR A 179 -1.67 -25.66 6.42
C TYR A 179 -0.69 -26.77 6.02
N GLN A 180 0.60 -26.46 6.07
CA GLN A 180 1.68 -27.44 6.04
C GLN A 180 2.55 -27.16 7.26
N ALA A 181 2.70 -28.14 8.16
CA ALA A 181 3.29 -27.93 9.48
C ALA A 181 4.69 -27.26 9.44
N ASP A 182 5.47 -27.55 8.39
CA ASP A 182 6.82 -27.02 8.21
C ASP A 182 6.87 -25.70 7.41
N LYS A 183 5.73 -25.18 6.92
CA LYS A 183 5.64 -24.03 6.00
C LYS A 183 4.57 -23.00 6.38
N SER A 184 4.56 -22.57 7.64
CA SER A 184 3.78 -21.40 8.06
C SER A 184 4.16 -20.18 7.19
N PRO A 185 3.22 -19.52 6.47
CA PRO A 185 3.52 -18.38 5.58
C PRO A 185 4.09 -17.14 6.30
N PHE A 186 3.96 -17.09 7.62
CA PHE A 186 4.64 -16.10 8.47
C PHE A 186 6.13 -16.43 8.74
N HIS A 187 6.65 -17.54 8.21
CA HIS A 187 8.07 -17.85 8.24
C HIS A 187 8.81 -17.08 7.14
N GLY A 188 9.76 -16.23 7.52
CA GLY A 188 10.56 -15.45 6.57
C GLY A 188 9.80 -14.31 5.90
N VAL A 189 8.84 -13.67 6.57
CA VAL A 189 8.14 -12.46 6.06
C VAL A 189 9.13 -11.37 5.67
N PHE A 190 8.81 -10.71 4.57
CA PHE A 190 9.50 -9.53 4.06
C PHE A 190 8.66 -8.27 4.32
N TYR A 191 9.32 -7.11 4.27
CA TYR A 191 8.66 -5.81 4.26
C TYR A 191 8.84 -5.23 2.86
N ARG A 192 7.76 -5.26 2.07
CA ARG A 192 7.66 -4.67 0.74
C ARG A 192 6.41 -3.77 0.74
N PRO A 193 6.55 -2.48 1.09
CA PRO A 193 5.51 -1.50 0.81
C PRO A 193 5.36 -1.42 -0.71
N HIS A 194 4.16 -1.58 -1.23
CA HIS A 194 3.90 -1.45 -2.67
C HIS A 194 3.16 -0.12 -2.89
N PRO A 195 3.80 0.91 -3.49
CA PRO A 195 3.24 2.26 -3.56
C PRO A 195 1.79 2.28 -4.08
N GLU A 196 1.53 1.60 -5.21
CA GLU A 196 0.20 1.50 -5.81
C GLU A 196 -0.82 0.79 -4.91
N VAL A 197 -0.50 -0.40 -4.35
CA VAL A 197 -1.43 -1.14 -3.48
C VAL A 197 -1.74 -0.34 -2.21
N LEU A 198 -0.74 0.35 -1.63
CA LEU A 198 -0.95 1.25 -0.49
C LEU A 198 -1.87 2.42 -0.87
N GLU A 199 -1.70 3.02 -2.04
CA GLU A 199 -2.59 4.10 -2.52
C GLU A 199 -4.02 3.58 -2.77
N TYR A 200 -4.17 2.36 -3.32
CA TYR A 200 -5.48 1.70 -3.46
C TYR A 200 -6.12 1.43 -2.09
N ILE A 201 -5.38 0.90 -1.10
CA ILE A 201 -5.89 0.72 0.28
C ILE A 201 -6.36 2.06 0.84
N ARG A 202 -5.51 3.09 0.79
CA ARG A 202 -5.80 4.43 1.31
C ARG A 202 -7.04 5.01 0.66
N LYS A 203 -7.14 4.98 -0.67
CA LYS A 203 -8.29 5.48 -1.42
C LYS A 203 -9.57 4.70 -1.10
N THR A 204 -9.52 3.36 -1.06
CA THR A 204 -10.68 2.53 -0.72
C THR A 204 -11.21 2.81 0.68
N LEU A 205 -10.31 3.04 1.65
CA LEU A 205 -10.66 3.47 3.01
C LEU A 205 -11.24 4.88 3.04
N ASP A 206 -10.57 5.86 2.41
CA ASP A 206 -11.02 7.25 2.30
C ASP A 206 -12.43 7.34 1.68
N ASP A 207 -12.65 6.68 0.54
CA ASP A 207 -13.92 6.70 -0.20
C ASP A 207 -15.05 6.03 0.61
N SER A 208 -14.76 4.94 1.34
CA SER A 208 -15.73 4.28 2.24
C SER A 208 -16.08 5.15 3.43
N LEU A 209 -15.08 5.58 4.22
CA LEU A 209 -15.29 6.33 5.46
C LEU A 209 -15.99 7.68 5.21
N ARG A 210 -15.71 8.33 4.07
CA ARG A 210 -16.40 9.58 3.66
C ARG A 210 -17.89 9.39 3.36
N ARG A 211 -18.34 8.22 2.88
CA ARG A 211 -19.78 7.93 2.70
C ARG A 211 -20.56 7.98 4.02
N TYR A 212 -19.88 7.69 5.13
CA TYR A 212 -20.43 7.77 6.49
C TYR A 212 -20.09 9.10 7.20
N HIS A 213 -19.74 10.13 6.42
CA HIS A 213 -19.34 11.46 6.89
C HIS A 213 -18.14 11.48 7.87
N TRP A 214 -17.30 10.43 7.87
CA TRP A 214 -16.10 10.42 8.68
C TRP A 214 -15.10 11.48 8.19
N THR A 215 -14.49 12.20 9.15
CA THR A 215 -13.41 13.15 8.88
C THR A 215 -12.15 12.65 9.60
N PRO A 216 -11.06 12.31 8.89
CA PRO A 216 -9.85 11.78 9.51
C PRO A 216 -9.26 12.70 10.59
N GLU A 217 -9.16 12.21 11.83
CA GLU A 217 -8.56 12.94 12.95
C GLU A 217 -7.03 12.82 12.95
N VAL A 218 -6.34 13.78 13.57
CA VAL A 218 -4.88 13.73 13.81
C VAL A 218 -4.60 12.84 15.01
N ILE A 219 -3.74 11.83 14.85
CA ILE A 219 -3.51 10.79 15.87
C ILE A 219 -2.89 11.35 17.16
N ASN A 220 -1.95 12.28 17.05
CA ASN A 220 -1.40 13.03 18.17
C ASN A 220 -1.52 14.54 17.91
N PRO A 221 -2.59 15.20 18.40
CA PRO A 221 -2.79 16.64 18.20
C PRO A 221 -1.70 17.56 18.78
N ARG A 222 -0.76 17.03 19.58
CA ARG A 222 0.38 17.77 20.13
C ARG A 222 1.61 17.75 19.20
N ASP A 223 1.58 16.92 18.15
CA ASP A 223 2.65 16.76 17.18
C ASP A 223 2.14 17.23 15.81
N SER A 224 2.71 18.32 15.29
CA SER A 224 2.31 18.91 14.01
C SER A 224 2.71 18.07 12.79
N GLU A 225 3.58 17.07 12.98
CA GLU A 225 3.97 16.10 11.95
C GLU A 225 3.23 14.76 12.11
N SER A 226 2.31 14.66 13.09
CA SER A 226 1.47 13.50 13.30
C SER A 226 0.70 13.13 12.03
N ALA A 227 0.76 11.84 11.68
CA ALA A 227 -0.17 11.25 10.73
C ALA A 227 -1.63 11.45 11.17
N LYS A 228 -2.53 11.39 10.18
CA LYS A 228 -3.97 11.28 10.39
C LYS A 228 -4.45 9.83 10.32
N GLU A 229 -5.68 9.60 10.74
CA GLU A 229 -6.39 8.36 10.44
C GLU A 229 -6.41 8.08 8.92
N ALA A 230 -6.41 6.80 8.55
CA ALA A 230 -6.28 6.28 7.18
C ALA A 230 -4.95 6.62 6.46
N GLU A 231 -4.01 7.33 7.08
CA GLU A 231 -2.66 7.52 6.54
C GLU A 231 -1.69 6.42 7.01
N PHE A 232 -0.92 5.85 6.07
CA PHE A 232 0.17 4.94 6.42
C PHE A 232 1.25 5.64 7.25
N LEU A 233 1.83 4.92 8.20
CA LEU A 233 2.90 5.41 9.07
C LEU A 233 4.29 5.08 8.53
N TRP A 234 5.27 5.95 8.83
CA TRP A 234 6.67 5.71 8.47
C TRP A 234 7.18 4.41 9.14
N PRO A 235 7.72 3.46 8.36
CA PRO A 235 8.13 2.14 8.85
C PRO A 235 9.39 2.18 9.72
N PRO A 236 9.57 1.22 10.64
CA PRO A 236 10.84 1.00 11.33
C PRO A 236 11.91 0.49 10.35
N VAL A 237 12.71 1.40 9.81
CA VAL A 237 13.74 1.11 8.81
C VAL A 237 15.13 1.47 9.29
N HIS A 238 16.11 0.76 8.74
CA HIS A 238 17.54 0.90 8.99
C HIS A 238 18.25 1.03 7.65
N LEU A 239 19.48 1.55 7.66
CA LEU A 239 20.34 1.56 6.47
C LEU A 239 20.58 0.12 5.98
N HIS A 240 20.43 -0.08 4.67
CA HIS A 240 20.67 -1.37 4.05
C HIS A 240 22.17 -1.67 4.03
N ARG A 241 22.59 -2.81 4.61
CA ARG A 241 24.01 -3.13 4.83
C ARG A 241 24.87 -3.14 3.56
N ASN A 242 24.26 -3.50 2.42
CA ASN A 242 24.98 -3.78 1.17
C ASN A 242 24.64 -2.80 0.03
N VAL A 243 23.76 -1.81 0.26
CA VAL A 243 23.39 -0.83 -0.77
C VAL A 243 23.30 0.54 -0.13
N GLU A 244 24.13 1.45 -0.62
CA GLU A 244 24.23 2.81 -0.12
C GLU A 244 22.90 3.56 -0.27
N ASN A 245 22.58 4.42 0.70
CA ASN A 245 21.41 5.30 0.72
C ASN A 245 20.04 4.62 0.54
N GLN A 246 19.98 3.31 0.77
CA GLN A 246 18.75 2.52 0.71
C GLN A 246 18.34 2.05 2.12
N LEU A 247 17.03 1.97 2.34
CA LEU A 247 16.43 1.67 3.63
C LEU A 247 15.74 0.31 3.60
N SER A 248 15.82 -0.43 4.70
CA SER A 248 15.14 -1.71 4.88
C SER A 248 14.74 -1.93 6.34
N MET A 249 13.61 -2.59 6.57
CA MET A 249 13.31 -3.13 7.90
C MET A 249 14.30 -4.25 8.23
N ILE A 250 14.75 -4.39 9.48
CA ILE A 250 15.60 -5.52 9.89
C ILE A 250 14.77 -6.78 10.21
N TYR A 251 15.43 -7.94 10.21
CA TYR A 251 14.78 -9.23 10.44
C TYR A 251 14.04 -9.29 11.79
N ASP A 252 14.68 -8.84 12.88
CA ASP A 252 14.12 -8.96 14.23
C ASP A 252 12.82 -8.15 14.40
N VAL A 253 12.74 -6.98 13.76
CA VAL A 253 11.53 -6.14 13.75
C VAL A 253 10.42 -6.82 12.96
N ARG A 254 10.70 -7.32 11.75
CA ARG A 254 9.72 -8.12 10.98
C ARG A 254 9.23 -9.32 11.77
N HIS A 255 10.15 -10.10 12.34
CA HIS A 255 9.83 -11.29 13.11
C HIS A 255 8.91 -10.97 14.29
N ARG A 256 9.23 -9.91 15.05
CA ARG A 256 8.40 -9.44 16.17
C ARG A 256 6.98 -9.05 15.73
N PHE A 257 6.84 -8.35 14.60
CA PHE A 257 5.53 -7.96 14.07
C PHE A 257 4.70 -9.19 13.69
N ASN A 258 5.33 -10.21 13.09
CA ASN A 258 4.63 -11.45 12.76
C ASN A 258 4.23 -12.26 13.99
N GLN A 259 5.05 -12.30 15.05
CA GLN A 259 4.62 -12.94 16.30
C GLN A 259 3.40 -12.22 16.88
N GLY A 260 3.38 -10.90 16.83
CA GLY A 260 2.19 -10.09 17.14
C GLY A 260 0.94 -10.47 16.36
N VAL A 261 1.09 -10.62 15.04
CA VAL A 261 0.01 -11.03 14.14
C VAL A 261 -0.42 -12.47 14.38
N LYS A 262 0.52 -13.41 14.56
CA LYS A 262 0.22 -14.80 14.93
C LYS A 262 -0.60 -14.87 16.21
N GLU A 263 -0.23 -14.10 17.22
CA GLU A 263 -0.99 -14.02 18.49
C GLU A 263 -2.37 -13.37 18.30
N ALA A 264 -2.50 -12.35 17.46
CA ALA A 264 -3.79 -11.75 17.11
C ALA A 264 -4.71 -12.72 16.33
N ILE A 265 -4.14 -13.60 15.51
CA ILE A 265 -4.84 -14.67 14.79
C ILE A 265 -5.22 -15.82 15.72
N LYS A 266 -4.34 -16.29 16.61
CA LYS A 266 -4.69 -17.31 17.62
C LYS A 266 -5.86 -16.87 18.50
N ARG A 267 -6.00 -15.57 18.72
CA ARG A 267 -7.10 -14.93 19.46
C ARG A 267 -8.31 -14.57 18.58
N HIS A 268 -8.23 -14.78 17.26
CA HIS A 268 -9.32 -14.53 16.31
C HIS A 268 -10.63 -15.28 16.62
N PRO A 269 -10.65 -16.48 17.24
CA PRO A 269 -11.92 -17.11 17.67
C PRO A 269 -12.78 -16.24 18.60
N ALA A 270 -12.21 -15.24 19.28
CA ALA A 270 -12.94 -14.21 20.04
C ALA A 270 -13.49 -13.05 19.17
N GLY A 271 -13.34 -13.11 17.85
CA GLY A 271 -14.26 -12.54 16.87
C GLY A 271 -13.93 -11.20 16.20
N ARG A 272 -12.86 -10.47 16.58
CA ARG A 272 -12.71 -9.05 16.13
C ARG A 272 -11.32 -8.54 15.73
N SER A 273 -10.26 -9.35 15.75
CA SER A 273 -8.87 -8.88 15.52
C SER A 273 -8.37 -8.99 14.07
N VAL A 274 -9.01 -9.77 13.20
CA VAL A 274 -8.46 -10.17 11.90
C VAL A 274 -9.53 -10.14 10.82
N TRP A 275 -9.20 -9.50 9.69
CA TRP A 275 -10.15 -9.13 8.65
C TRP A 275 -9.51 -9.24 7.25
N THR A 276 -10.29 -9.64 6.26
CA THR A 276 -9.87 -9.70 4.85
C THR A 276 -10.49 -8.51 4.13
N MET A 277 -9.66 -7.57 3.68
CA MET A 277 -10.04 -6.50 2.75
C MET A 277 -9.91 -6.98 1.30
N GLN A 278 -10.89 -6.66 0.47
CA GLN A 278 -10.90 -6.97 -0.96
C GLN A 278 -10.66 -5.69 -1.76
N LEU A 279 -9.50 -5.61 -2.42
CA LEU A 279 -9.15 -4.51 -3.32
C LEU A 279 -9.49 -4.89 -4.76
N GLY A 280 -10.54 -4.29 -5.30
CA GLY A 280 -10.82 -4.33 -6.74
C GLY A 280 -9.94 -3.32 -7.48
N HIS A 281 -9.55 -3.64 -8.71
CA HIS A 281 -8.82 -2.72 -9.58
C HIS A 281 -9.68 -2.34 -10.80
N PRO A 282 -9.69 -1.05 -11.21
CA PRO A 282 -10.46 -0.63 -12.37
C PRO A 282 -10.13 -1.47 -13.61
N GLY A 283 -11.14 -2.10 -14.22
CA GLY A 283 -10.98 -2.92 -15.43
C GLY A 283 -10.51 -4.36 -15.22
N ILE A 284 -10.28 -4.82 -13.98
CA ILE A 284 -9.88 -6.21 -13.69
C ILE A 284 -10.92 -6.87 -12.77
N LEU A 285 -11.38 -8.07 -13.14
CA LEU A 285 -12.39 -8.85 -12.38
C LEU A 285 -11.82 -9.62 -11.18
N SER A 286 -10.52 -9.53 -10.91
CA SER A 286 -9.87 -10.16 -9.77
C SER A 286 -9.64 -9.16 -8.64
N PHE A 287 -9.82 -9.62 -7.40
CA PHE A 287 -9.60 -8.84 -6.19
C PHE A 287 -8.28 -9.26 -5.55
N ARG A 288 -7.45 -8.30 -5.15
CA ARG A 288 -6.34 -8.59 -4.22
C ARG A 288 -6.92 -8.66 -2.81
N LYS A 289 -6.58 -9.72 -2.07
CA LYS A 289 -7.00 -9.89 -0.68
C LYS A 289 -5.88 -9.44 0.25
N ILE A 290 -6.17 -8.43 1.06
CA ILE A 290 -5.26 -7.87 2.05
C ILE A 290 -5.73 -8.28 3.45
N LEU A 291 -4.84 -8.91 4.21
CA LEU A 291 -5.06 -9.28 5.59
C LEU A 291 -4.85 -8.04 6.47
N MET A 292 -5.92 -7.56 7.07
CA MET A 292 -5.93 -6.49 8.07
C MET A 292 -5.90 -7.09 9.47
N VAL A 293 -4.94 -6.67 10.31
CA VAL A 293 -4.77 -7.19 11.67
C VAL A 293 -4.74 -6.05 12.66
N ARG A 294 -5.70 -6.01 13.58
CA ARG A 294 -5.73 -5.06 14.68
C ARG A 294 -4.71 -5.46 15.73
N VAL A 295 -3.84 -4.53 16.09
CA VAL A 295 -2.79 -4.75 17.09
C VAL A 295 -2.72 -3.61 18.10
N ARG A 296 -1.98 -3.83 19.19
CA ARG A 296 -1.76 -2.85 20.26
C ARG A 296 -0.84 -1.71 19.79
N SER A 297 -1.35 -0.48 19.65
CA SER A 297 -0.55 0.64 19.12
C SER A 297 0.74 0.90 19.90
N ASP A 298 0.73 0.72 21.22
CA ASP A 298 1.89 0.93 22.10
C ASP A 298 3.05 -0.04 21.84
N TRP A 299 2.79 -1.18 21.21
CA TRP A 299 3.81 -2.19 20.87
C TRP A 299 4.38 -2.02 19.46
N TYR A 300 3.61 -1.44 18.53
CA TYR A 300 3.97 -1.35 17.11
C TYR A 300 4.19 0.08 16.60
N THR A 301 3.87 1.11 17.40
CA THR A 301 4.03 2.53 17.03
C THR A 301 4.76 3.33 18.11
N THR A 302 5.26 4.51 17.77
CA THR A 302 5.78 5.49 18.75
C THR A 302 4.69 6.16 19.60
N VAL A 303 3.41 5.93 19.30
CA VAL A 303 2.27 6.48 20.08
C VAL A 303 2.08 5.68 21.36
N MET A 304 2.58 6.22 22.49
CA MET A 304 2.52 5.56 23.79
C MET A 304 1.11 5.49 24.39
N THR A 305 0.26 6.47 24.11
CA THR A 305 -1.12 6.53 24.62
C THR A 305 -2.09 5.87 23.64
N LEU A 306 -2.85 4.87 24.09
CA LEU A 306 -3.95 4.29 23.32
C LEU A 306 -4.97 5.39 22.97
N SER A 307 -5.24 5.60 21.68
CA SER A 307 -6.28 6.54 21.25
C SER A 307 -7.65 6.06 21.75
N PRO A 308 -8.47 6.94 22.37
CA PRO A 308 -9.84 6.59 22.71
C PRO A 308 -10.72 6.44 21.46
N ARG A 309 -10.31 6.97 20.30
CA ARG A 309 -11.08 7.03 19.05
C ARG A 309 -10.54 6.17 17.91
N SER A 310 -9.27 5.80 17.94
CA SER A 310 -8.59 5.14 16.82
C SER A 310 -7.89 3.85 17.29
N GLU A 311 -7.70 2.89 16.39
CA GLU A 311 -7.00 1.63 16.61
C GLU A 311 -5.89 1.46 15.58
N PHE A 312 -4.79 0.78 15.91
CA PHE A 312 -3.69 0.56 14.98
C PHE A 312 -3.85 -0.77 14.25
N TRP A 313 -3.68 -0.72 12.92
CA TRP A 313 -3.89 -1.84 12.00
C TRP A 313 -2.65 -2.07 11.15
N LEU A 314 -2.25 -3.34 11.06
CA LEU A 314 -1.23 -3.81 10.13
C LEU A 314 -1.89 -4.43 8.90
N PHE A 315 -1.27 -4.24 7.74
CA PHE A 315 -1.76 -4.68 6.44
C PHE A 315 -0.75 -5.64 5.81
N TYR A 316 -1.22 -6.81 5.41
CA TYR A 316 -0.40 -7.87 4.83
C TYR A 316 -0.98 -8.39 3.51
N GLU A 317 -0.12 -8.73 2.56
CA GLU A 317 -0.47 -9.39 1.30
C GLU A 317 0.09 -10.83 1.29
N GLY A 318 -0.63 -11.78 0.70
CA GLY A 318 -0.10 -13.12 0.44
C GLY A 318 0.79 -13.11 -0.80
N LEU A 319 1.95 -13.77 -0.74
CA LEU A 319 2.85 -13.97 -1.88
C LEU A 319 3.16 -15.48 -2.05
N LEU A 320 3.38 -15.93 -3.29
CA LEU A 320 4.09 -17.17 -3.59
C LEU A 320 5.55 -16.86 -3.93
N ASP A 321 6.48 -17.60 -3.34
CA ASP A 321 7.91 -17.55 -3.66
C ASP A 321 8.25 -18.62 -4.71
N LEU A 322 8.34 -18.21 -5.98
CA LEU A 322 8.59 -19.13 -7.10
C LEU A 322 9.97 -19.79 -7.01
N GLN A 323 10.99 -19.07 -6.54
CA GLN A 323 12.37 -19.60 -6.42
C GLN A 323 12.47 -20.69 -5.35
N SER A 324 11.69 -20.58 -4.28
CA SER A 324 11.61 -21.61 -3.24
C SER A 324 10.61 -22.73 -3.55
N GLY A 325 10.09 -22.83 -4.78
CA GLY A 325 9.11 -23.86 -5.17
C GLY A 325 7.68 -23.53 -4.72
N ASN A 326 7.23 -22.32 -5.02
CA ASN A 326 5.91 -21.77 -4.71
C ASN A 326 5.56 -21.77 -3.21
N ILE A 327 6.54 -21.53 -2.33
CA ILE A 327 6.28 -21.47 -0.89
C ILE A 327 5.43 -20.23 -0.56
N PRO A 328 4.29 -20.41 0.15
CA PRO A 328 3.50 -19.30 0.68
C PRO A 328 4.31 -18.41 1.62
N ARG A 329 4.18 -17.10 1.45
CA ARG A 329 4.74 -16.07 2.34
C ARG A 329 3.69 -15.00 2.62
N MET A 330 3.75 -14.39 3.79
CA MET A 330 3.10 -13.10 4.04
C MET A 330 4.10 -11.96 3.80
N ASN A 331 3.63 -10.86 3.23
CA ASN A 331 4.36 -9.62 3.06
C ASN A 331 3.73 -8.52 3.91
N LEU A 332 4.49 -7.84 4.76
CA LEU A 332 4.02 -6.65 5.46
C LEU A 332 4.03 -5.47 4.48
N LEU A 333 2.86 -4.91 4.19
CA LEU A 333 2.71 -3.72 3.36
C LEU A 333 2.97 -2.44 4.17
N GLY A 334 2.44 -2.37 5.40
CA GLY A 334 2.54 -1.19 6.26
C GLY A 334 1.56 -1.26 7.43
N GLY A 335 1.41 -0.14 8.12
CA GLY A 335 0.40 0.04 9.16
C GLY A 335 -0.12 1.47 9.20
N MET A 336 -1.36 1.62 9.69
CA MET A 336 -2.04 2.91 9.85
C MET A 336 -2.98 2.87 11.05
N PHE A 337 -3.38 4.04 11.53
CA PHE A 337 -4.51 4.14 12.45
C PHE A 337 -5.82 4.23 11.67
N LEU A 338 -6.82 3.47 12.11
CA LEU A 338 -8.20 3.57 11.64
C LEU A 338 -9.12 4.00 12.78
N PRO A 339 -10.26 4.65 12.47
CA PRO A 339 -11.32 4.87 13.43
C PRO A 339 -11.78 3.60 14.14
N LYS A 340 -12.21 3.73 15.41
CA LYS A 340 -12.99 2.68 16.07
C LYS A 340 -14.32 2.51 15.36
N GLY A 341 -14.63 1.27 15.00
CA GLY A 341 -15.79 0.95 14.17
C GLY A 341 -15.58 1.16 12.66
N ALA A 342 -14.38 1.60 12.20
CA ALA A 342 -14.07 1.71 10.77
C ALA A 342 -14.43 0.43 9.99
N VAL A 343 -14.11 -0.72 10.60
CA VAL A 343 -14.35 -2.04 9.99
C VAL A 343 -15.84 -2.35 9.83
N ASP A 344 -16.71 -1.88 10.71
CA ASP A 344 -18.15 -2.10 10.59
C ASP A 344 -18.71 -1.40 9.33
N TYR A 345 -18.18 -0.21 9.01
CA TYR A 345 -18.49 0.49 7.75
C TYR A 345 -17.89 -0.21 6.52
N LEU A 346 -16.64 -0.70 6.62
CA LEU A 346 -16.00 -1.46 5.54
C LEU A 346 -16.73 -2.79 5.28
N MET A 347 -17.34 -3.41 6.30
CA MET A 347 -18.22 -4.57 6.14
C MET A 347 -19.51 -4.21 5.42
N HIS A 348 -20.17 -3.13 5.84
CA HIS A 348 -21.41 -2.67 5.23
C HIS A 348 -21.22 -2.33 3.74
N ASP A 349 -20.06 -1.78 3.37
CA ASP A 349 -19.67 -1.52 1.98
C ASP A 349 -19.16 -2.77 1.21
N GLY A 350 -19.10 -3.95 1.85
CA GLY A 350 -18.59 -5.19 1.25
C GLY A 350 -17.07 -5.23 1.01
N ILE A 351 -16.34 -4.21 1.47
CA ILE A 351 -14.89 -4.06 1.30
C ILE A 351 -14.12 -5.00 2.23
N ALA A 352 -14.56 -5.14 3.49
CA ALA A 352 -13.94 -5.99 4.49
C ALA A 352 -14.88 -7.11 4.96
N ARG A 353 -14.33 -8.26 5.33
CA ARG A 353 -15.08 -9.34 5.99
C ARG A 353 -14.23 -10.07 7.02
N PRO A 354 -14.85 -10.76 8.01
CA PRO A 354 -14.11 -11.56 8.98
C PRO A 354 -13.32 -12.67 8.27
N SER A 355 -12.10 -12.97 8.73
CA SER A 355 -11.23 -14.01 8.11
C SER A 355 -11.38 -15.40 8.75
N VAL A 356 -12.60 -15.71 9.22
CA VAL A 356 -12.91 -16.63 10.33
C VAL A 356 -12.51 -18.10 10.10
N HIS A 357 -12.58 -18.59 8.87
CA HIS A 357 -12.36 -20.02 8.59
C HIS A 357 -10.98 -20.37 8.03
N THR A 358 -10.23 -19.36 7.61
CA THR A 358 -9.06 -19.58 6.75
C THR A 358 -7.76 -19.16 7.41
N VAL A 359 -7.78 -18.11 8.23
CA VAL A 359 -6.54 -17.58 8.81
C VAL A 359 -6.07 -18.40 10.03
N THR A 360 -6.94 -19.21 10.63
CA THR A 360 -6.53 -20.28 11.56
C THR A 360 -5.70 -21.37 10.87
N ASN A 361 -5.89 -21.59 9.57
CA ASN A 361 -5.19 -22.64 8.80
C ASN A 361 -3.82 -22.16 8.30
N ILE A 362 -3.46 -20.89 8.50
CA ILE A 362 -2.15 -20.34 8.10
C ILE A 362 -1.17 -20.14 9.29
N LEU A 363 -1.55 -20.59 10.49
CA LEU A 363 -0.72 -20.49 11.69
C LEU A 363 0.29 -21.63 11.79
#